data_AF-A0A9D8EI42-F1
#
_entry.id   AF-A0A9D8EI42-F1
#
_cell.length_a   1.000
_cell.length_b   1.000
_cell.length_c   1.000
_cell.angle_alpha   90.00
_cell.angle_beta   90.00
_cell.angle_gamma   90.00
#
_symmetry.space_group_name_H-M   'P 1'
#
loop_
_entity.id
_entity.type
_entity.pdbx_description
1 polymer ?
#
loop_
_entity_poly.entity_id
_entity_poly.type
_entity_poly.pdbx_seq_one_letter_code
_entity_poly.pdbx_strand_id
1 'polypeptide(L)'
;DLMENMLAEYMLTVEIWQEDDGSYTGVFKEIDLVTNSKNMDSLEAELAKELIEYSEDYMNDFRFYYESSNRKSHFPYIFRAYLLSDNIDKVKKIFSSNIKIRKKVS
;
A
#
# COMPACT_ATOMS: atom_id res chain seq x y z
N ASP A 1 -2.90 19.99 -3.22
CA ASP A 1 -2.09 21.11 -2.67
C ASP A 1 -2.06 21.23 -1.13
N LEU A 2 -3.03 21.77 -0.37
CA LEU A 2 -2.87 21.80 1.11
C LEU A 2 -3.05 20.42 1.77
N MET A 3 -4.13 19.72 1.45
CA MET A 3 -4.43 18.39 2.02
C MET A 3 -3.35 17.36 1.64
N GLU A 4 -2.91 17.36 0.38
CA GLU A 4 -1.82 16.48 -0.09
C GLU A 4 -0.51 16.73 0.69
N ASN A 5 -0.19 17.99 1.00
CA ASN A 5 0.99 18.33 1.80
C ASN A 5 0.85 17.89 3.27
N MET A 6 -0.33 18.08 3.87
CA MET A 6 -0.60 17.59 5.24
C MET A 6 -0.50 16.07 5.33
N LEU A 7 -0.86 15.36 4.26
CA LEU A 7 -0.83 13.91 4.22
C LEU A 7 0.54 13.34 3.78
N ALA A 8 1.50 14.19 3.40
CA ALA A 8 2.78 13.76 2.85
C ALA A 8 3.61 12.89 3.83
N GLU A 9 3.38 13.03 5.14
CA GLU A 9 4.03 12.24 6.19
C GLU A 9 3.51 10.80 6.31
N TYR A 10 2.30 10.51 5.82
CA TYR A 10 1.69 9.18 5.88
C TYR A 10 2.24 8.30 4.77
N MET A 11 3.44 7.78 5.00
CA MET A 11 4.14 6.87 4.09
C MET A 11 3.95 5.42 4.54
N LEU A 12 3.81 4.52 3.57
CA LEU A 12 3.69 3.09 3.81
C LEU A 12 5.08 2.43 3.76
N THR A 13 5.26 1.39 4.55
CA THR A 13 6.43 0.51 4.51
C THR A 13 6.05 -0.79 3.83
N VAL A 14 6.84 -1.22 2.83
CA VAL A 14 6.65 -2.54 2.19
C VAL A 14 7.78 -3.46 2.62
N GLU A 15 7.44 -4.62 3.16
CA GLU A 15 8.37 -5.74 3.31
C GLU A 15 8.20 -6.68 2.12
N ILE A 16 9.32 -7.07 1.49
CA ILE A 16 9.32 -7.96 0.32
C ILE A 16 10.06 -9.25 0.65
N TRP A 17 9.47 -10.39 0.33
CA TRP A 17 10.11 -11.70 0.37
C TRP A 17 10.19 -12.28 -1.05
N GLN A 18 11.32 -12.91 -1.35
CA GLN A 18 11.42 -13.77 -2.53
C GLN A 18 10.97 -15.18 -2.14
N GLU A 19 10.04 -15.73 -2.90
CA GLU A 19 9.46 -17.06 -2.71
C GLU A 19 10.30 -18.14 -3.38
N ASP A 20 10.04 -19.41 -3.03
CA ASP A 20 10.80 -20.56 -3.54
C ASP A 20 10.64 -20.77 -5.06
N ASP A 21 9.53 -20.30 -5.64
CA ASP A 21 9.25 -20.33 -7.08
C ASP A 21 9.86 -19.14 -7.86
N GLY A 22 10.58 -18.26 -7.15
CA GLY A 22 11.20 -17.06 -7.71
C GLY A 22 10.26 -15.85 -7.80
N SER A 23 8.98 -15.98 -7.43
CA SER A 23 8.07 -14.85 -7.27
C SER A 23 8.44 -13.99 -6.06
N TYR A 24 7.83 -12.82 -5.96
CA TYR A 24 8.02 -11.89 -4.85
C TYR A 24 6.68 -11.55 -4.21
N THR A 25 6.64 -11.61 -2.88
CA THR A 25 5.49 -11.20 -2.08
C THR A 25 5.82 -9.91 -1.35
N GLY A 26 5.01 -8.87 -1.54
CA GLY A 26 5.08 -7.59 -0.83
C GLY A 26 3.94 -7.47 0.20
N VAL A 27 4.26 -7.01 1.40
CA VAL A 27 3.29 -6.75 2.48
C VAL A 27 3.45 -5.34 2.99
N PHE A 28 2.36 -4.59 3.04
CA PHE A 28 2.32 -3.29 3.71
C PHE A 28 2.26 -3.47 5.24
N LYS A 29 3.04 -2.69 6.00
CA LYS A 29 3.13 -2.87 7.47
C LYS A 29 2.03 -2.17 8.24
N GLU A 30 1.57 -1.04 7.70
CA GLU A 30 0.62 -0.16 8.36
C GLU A 30 -0.84 -0.51 8.01
N ILE A 31 -1.06 -1.33 6.96
CA ILE A 31 -2.37 -1.72 6.45
C ILE A 31 -2.38 -3.21 6.05
N ASP A 32 -3.54 -3.85 6.15
CA ASP A 32 -3.74 -5.28 5.88
C ASP A 32 -3.76 -5.62 4.37
N LEU A 33 -2.72 -5.24 3.62
CA LEU A 33 -2.58 -5.53 2.19
C LEU A 33 -1.31 -6.34 1.90
N VAL A 34 -1.49 -7.36 1.06
CA VAL A 34 -0.45 -8.27 0.57
C VAL A 34 -0.64 -8.51 -0.92
N THR A 35 0.46 -8.53 -1.66
CA THR A 35 0.46 -8.73 -3.11
C THR A 35 1.60 -9.66 -3.50
N ASN A 36 1.36 -10.59 -4.41
CA ASN A 36 2.40 -11.43 -4.99
C ASN A 36 2.56 -11.14 -6.50
N SER A 37 3.78 -11.20 -7.00
CA SER A 37 4.05 -11.01 -8.42
C SER A 37 5.26 -11.82 -8.90
N LYS A 38 5.30 -12.11 -10.20
CA LYS A 38 6.34 -12.97 -10.81
C LYS A 38 7.74 -12.37 -10.76
N ASN A 39 7.87 -11.05 -10.68
CA ASN A 39 9.14 -10.34 -10.57
C ASN A 39 8.96 -9.01 -9.82
N MET A 40 10.08 -8.39 -9.44
CA MET A 40 10.11 -7.16 -8.65
C MET A 40 9.44 -5.99 -9.38
N ASP A 41 9.69 -5.85 -10.68
CA ASP A 41 9.15 -4.73 -11.48
C ASP A 41 7.62 -4.76 -11.53
N SER A 42 7.03 -5.95 -11.67
CA SER A 42 5.59 -6.11 -11.65
C SER A 42 5.00 -5.99 -10.23
N LEU A 43 5.77 -6.32 -9.18
CA LEU A 43 5.28 -6.25 -7.81
C LEU A 43 4.90 -4.83 -7.38
N GLU A 44 5.73 -3.82 -7.65
CA GLU A 44 5.39 -2.43 -7.28
C GLU A 44 4.16 -1.90 -8.00
N ALA A 45 3.96 -2.31 -9.26
CA ALA A 45 2.78 -1.95 -10.02
C ALA A 45 1.51 -2.60 -9.45
N GLU A 46 1.58 -3.88 -9.09
CA GLU A 46 0.44 -4.58 -8.47
C GLU A 46 0.16 -4.04 -7.06
N LEU A 47 1.17 -3.76 -6.24
CA LEU A 47 0.99 -3.13 -4.91
C LEU A 47 0.28 -1.79 -5.01
N ALA A 48 0.62 -0.96 -6.01
CA ALA A 48 -0.03 0.32 -6.22
C ALA A 48 -1.49 0.17 -6.67
N LYS A 49 -1.81 -0.83 -7.51
CA LYS A 49 -3.19 -1.12 -7.92
C LYS A 49 -4.04 -1.60 -6.75
N GLU A 50 -3.56 -2.57 -5.99
CA GLU A 50 -4.24 -3.10 -4.80
C GLU A 50 -4.47 -2.00 -3.76
N LEU A 51 -3.51 -1.07 -3.60
CA LEU A 51 -3.67 0.10 -2.73
C LEU A 51 -4.75 1.06 -3.24
N ILE A 52 -4.84 1.28 -4.56
CA ILE A 52 -5.91 2.09 -5.16
C ILE A 52 -7.27 1.43 -4.93
N GLU A 53 -7.40 0.15 -5.28
CA GLU A 53 -8.65 -0.62 -5.13
C GLU A 53 -9.11 -0.61 -3.67
N TYR A 54 -8.20 -0.90 -2.73
CA TYR A 54 -8.53 -0.83 -1.30
C TYR A 54 -8.93 0.57 -0.86
N SER A 55 -8.33 1.62 -1.43
CA SER A 55 -8.70 2.99 -1.09
C SER A 55 -10.08 3.38 -1.58
N GLU A 56 -10.47 2.92 -2.76
CA GLU A 56 -11.80 3.13 -3.32
C GLU A 56 -12.84 2.36 -2.50
N ASP A 57 -12.58 1.09 -2.16
CA ASP A 57 -13.44 0.28 -1.30
C ASP A 57 -13.62 0.89 0.10
N TYR A 58 -12.52 1.36 0.70
CA TYR A 58 -12.55 2.02 2.00
C TYR A 58 -13.46 3.24 1.95
N MET A 59 -13.37 4.06 0.90
CA MET A 59 -14.17 5.28 0.79
C MET A 59 -15.63 4.99 0.41
N ASN A 60 -15.88 3.94 -0.39
CA ASN A 60 -17.23 3.51 -0.78
C ASN A 60 -18.02 2.97 0.42
N ASP A 61 -17.37 2.29 1.36
CA ASP A 61 -17.98 1.84 2.63
C ASP A 61 -17.26 2.43 3.86
N PHE A 62 -17.09 3.75 3.85
CA PHE A 62 -16.30 4.46 4.86
C PHE A 62 -16.70 4.12 6.29
N ARG A 63 -18.00 4.00 6.57
CA ARG A 63 -18.46 3.72 7.93
C ARG A 63 -18.02 2.35 8.41
N PHE A 64 -18.19 1.31 7.58
CA PHE A 64 -17.77 -0.06 7.92
C PHE A 64 -16.27 -0.13 8.21
N TYR A 65 -15.45 0.46 7.34
CA TYR A 65 -14.00 0.43 7.48
C TYR A 65 -13.48 1.32 8.62
N TYR A 66 -14.02 2.52 8.79
CA TYR A 66 -13.57 3.47 9.81
C TYR A 66 -14.01 3.10 11.24
N GLU A 67 -15.16 2.43 11.39
CA GLU A 67 -15.63 1.93 12.69
C GLU A 67 -14.96 0.60 13.10
N SER A 68 -14.30 -0.10 12.17
CA SER A 68 -13.56 -1.33 12.45
C SER A 68 -12.28 -1.05 13.25
N SER A 69 -12.17 -1.64 14.45
CA SER A 69 -11.06 -1.37 15.40
C SER A 69 -9.66 -1.56 14.82
N ASN A 70 -9.46 -2.53 13.92
CA ASN A 70 -8.19 -2.80 13.26
C ASN A 70 -7.93 -1.95 12.01
N ARG A 71 -8.95 -1.29 11.43
CA ARG A 71 -8.84 -0.57 10.14
C ARG A 71 -9.03 0.93 10.25
N LYS A 72 -9.49 1.43 11.40
CA LYS A 72 -9.59 2.86 11.66
C LYS A 72 -8.25 3.58 11.49
N SER A 73 -7.15 2.98 11.92
CA SER A 73 -5.80 3.53 11.77
C SER A 73 -5.29 3.57 10.33
N HIS A 74 -5.92 2.83 9.41
CA HIS A 74 -5.54 2.85 8.00
C HIS A 74 -5.92 4.18 7.34
N PHE A 75 -6.93 4.88 7.87
CA PHE A 75 -7.56 6.03 7.21
C PHE A 75 -6.59 7.08 6.65
N PRO A 76 -5.58 7.58 7.38
CA PRO A 76 -4.69 8.61 6.84
C PRO A 76 -3.91 8.14 5.59
N TYR A 77 -3.44 6.89 5.59
CA TYR A 77 -2.74 6.29 4.45
C TYR A 77 -3.68 6.07 3.27
N ILE A 78 -4.89 5.56 3.57
CA ILE A 78 -5.89 5.23 2.56
C ILE A 78 -6.48 6.48 1.92
N PHE A 79 -6.75 7.52 2.72
CA PHE A 79 -7.23 8.79 2.19
C PHE A 79 -6.17 9.46 1.31
N ARG A 80 -4.89 9.37 1.67
CA ARG A 80 -3.80 9.82 0.80
C ARG A 80 -3.77 9.04 -0.52
N ALA A 81 -3.89 7.72 -0.49
CA ALA A 81 -3.93 6.89 -1.69
C ALA A 81 -5.12 7.25 -2.59
N TYR A 82 -6.31 7.41 -2.00
CA TYR A 82 -7.53 7.80 -2.70
C TYR A 82 -7.42 9.15 -3.41
N LEU A 83 -6.80 10.15 -2.76
CA LEU A 83 -6.58 11.47 -3.38
C LEU A 83 -5.60 11.44 -4.57
N LEU A 84 -4.79 10.38 -4.68
CA LEU A 84 -3.76 10.21 -5.70
C LEU A 84 -4.12 9.12 -6.71
N SER A 85 -5.31 8.51 -6.62
CA SER A 85 -5.66 7.29 -7.37
C SER A 85 -5.73 7.49 -8.89
N ASP A 86 -5.88 8.72 -9.35
CA ASP A 86 -5.84 9.09 -10.78
C ASP A 86 -4.42 9.01 -11.37
N ASN A 87 -3.39 8.87 -10.54
CA ASN A 87 -1.99 8.82 -10.95
C ASN A 87 -1.21 7.74 -10.17
N ILE A 88 -1.08 6.57 -10.79
CA ILE A 88 -0.38 5.42 -10.20
C ILE A 88 1.06 5.72 -9.79
N ASP A 89 1.78 6.60 -10.51
CA ASP A 89 3.15 6.97 -10.15
C ASP A 89 3.21 7.81 -8.88
N LYS A 90 2.19 8.63 -8.61
CA LYS A 90 2.05 9.31 -7.32
C LYS A 90 1.70 8.34 -6.20
N VAL A 91 0.85 7.33 -6.46
CA VAL A 91 0.54 6.29 -5.47
C VAL A 91 1.78 5.48 -5.11
N LYS A 92 2.61 5.09 -6.09
CA LYS A 92 3.89 4.41 -5.84
C LYS A 92 4.81 5.19 -4.89
N LYS A 93 4.82 6.53 -4.99
CA LYS A 93 5.62 7.38 -4.09
C LYS A 93 5.21 7.29 -2.62
N ILE A 94 4.03 6.75 -2.29
CA ILE A 94 3.61 6.54 -0.89
C ILE A 94 4.50 5.49 -0.21
N PHE A 95 5.11 4.56 -0.96
CA PHE A 95 5.89 3.46 -0.40
C PHE A 95 7.26 3.22 -1.02
N SER A 96 7.56 3.74 -2.22
CA SER A 96 8.78 3.39 -2.96
C SER A 96 10.08 3.75 -2.23
N SER A 97 10.09 4.75 -1.35
CA SER A 97 11.26 5.09 -0.52
C SER A 97 11.44 4.18 0.71
N ASN A 98 10.46 3.33 1.02
CA ASN A 98 10.36 2.56 2.26
C ASN A 98 10.22 1.06 2.01
N ILE A 99 10.86 0.55 0.95
CA ILE A 99 10.88 -0.88 0.61
C ILE A 99 12.01 -1.57 1.38
N LYS A 100 11.69 -2.69 2.03
CA LYS A 100 12.62 -3.54 2.79
C LYS A 100 12.60 -4.95 2.24
N ILE A 101 13.65 -5.33 1.53
CA ILE A 101 13.82 -6.71 1.05
C ILE A 101 14.27 -7.58 2.23
N ARG A 102 13.45 -8.56 2.59
CA ARG A 102 13.70 -9.55 3.63
C ARG A 102 14.25 -10.81 2.97
N LYS A 103 15.38 -11.31 3.50
CA LYS A 103 15.86 -12.66 3.16
C LYS A 103 15.10 -13.66 4.03
N LYS A 104 14.65 -14.76 3.44
CA LYS A 104 14.17 -15.93 4.19
C LYS A 104 15.30 -16.34 5.14
N VAL A 105 15.06 -16.27 6.44
CA VAL A 105 15.99 -16.84 7.42
C VAL A 105 15.87 -18.35 7.23
N SER A 106 16.99 -18.98 6.85
CA SER A 106 17.09 -20.44 6.70
C SER A 106 17.04 -21.12 8.06
#